data_AF-A0A0F8WSZ3-F1
#
_entry.id   AF-A0A0F8WSZ3-F1
#
_cell.length_a   1.000
_cell.length_b   1.000
_cell.length_c   1.000
_cell.angle_alpha   90.00
_cell.angle_beta   90.00
_cell.angle_gamma   90.00
#
_symmetry.space_group_name_H-M   'P 1'
#
loop_
_entity.id
_entity.type
_entity.pdbx_description
1 polymer ?
#
loop_
_entity_poly.entity_id
_entity_poly.type
_entity_poly.pdbx_seq_one_letter_code
_entity_poly.pdbx_strand_id
1 'polypeptide(L)' 'MVFAWKSAGLTYNRYLAVAARAVRRSLKDGPRLAAERRGQMDLRFAKWENGKQGDLKNLADVNNQAIAAHAESK' A
#
# COMPACT_ATOMS: atom_id res chain seq x y z
N MET A 1 14.94 8.47 -20.14
CA MET A 1 14.60 7.12 -19.63
C MET A 1 13.72 7.30 -18.39
N VAL A 2 12.49 6.76 -18.39
CA VAL A 2 11.58 6.87 -17.24
C VAL A 2 11.60 5.54 -16.49
N PHE A 3 11.75 5.56 -15.17
CA PHE A 3 11.75 4.36 -14.35
C PHE A 3 10.42 3.58 -14.51
N ALA A 4 10.49 2.25 -14.56
CA ALA A 4 9.34 1.37 -14.81
C ALA A 4 8.19 1.56 -13.79
N TRP A 5 8.50 1.85 -12.52
CA TRP A 5 7.48 2.13 -11.51
C TRP A 5 6.73 3.44 -11.80
N LYS A 6 7.42 4.44 -12.36
CA LYS A 6 6.84 5.74 -12.70
C LYS A 6 5.94 5.62 -13.93
N SER A 7 6.35 4.86 -14.95
CA SER A 7 5.48 4.56 -16.10
C SER A 7 4.28 3.69 -15.74
N ALA A 8 4.39 2.87 -14.69
CA ALA A 8 3.27 2.13 -14.13
C ALA A 8 2.27 2.99 -13.32
N GLY A 9 2.53 4.30 -13.15
CA GLY A 9 1.66 5.20 -12.39
C GLY A 9 1.80 5.06 -10.87
N LEU A 10 2.85 4.40 -10.38
CA LEU A 10 3.09 4.25 -8.94
C LEU A 10 3.74 5.52 -8.39
N THR A 11 3.33 5.91 -7.19
CA THR A 11 4.08 6.89 -6.39
C THR A 11 5.37 6.25 -5.87
N TYR A 12 6.38 7.07 -5.58
CA TYR A 12 7.65 6.58 -5.05
C TYR A 12 7.48 5.83 -3.71
N ASN A 13 6.62 6.33 -2.82
CA ASN A 13 6.30 5.66 -1.56
C ASN A 13 5.67 4.28 -1.78
N ARG A 14 4.81 4.14 -2.80
CA ARG A 14 4.20 2.85 -3.15
C ARG A 14 5.24 1.86 -3.67
N TYR A 15 6.14 2.32 -4.53
CA TYR A 15 7.27 1.52 -5.00
C TYR A 15 8.13 1.01 -3.83
N LEU A 16 8.52 1.89 -2.90
CA LEU A 16 9.29 1.50 -1.72
C LEU A 16 8.55 0.50 -0.82
N ALA A 17 7.24 0.67 -0.62
CA ALA A 17 6.43 -0.26 0.17
C ALA A 17 6.43 -1.68 -0.42
N VAL A 18 6.32 -1.80 -1.75
CA VAL A 18 6.37 -3.08 -2.47
C VAL A 18 7.77 -3.70 -2.39
N ALA A 19 8.82 -2.92 -2.67
CA ALA A 19 10.20 -3.38 -2.58
C ALA A 19 10.54 -3.87 -1.15
N ALA A 20 10.14 -3.12 -0.13
CA ALA A 20 10.35 -3.52 1.27
C ALA A 20 9.62 -4.81 1.62
N ARG A 21 8.41 -5.05 1.08
CA ARG A 21 7.70 -6.32 1.28
C ARG A 21 8.47 -7.49 0.67
N ALA A 22 9.00 -7.34 -0.54
CA ALA A 22 9.82 -8.36 -1.18
C ALA A 22 11.06 -8.72 -0.34
N VAL A 23 11.75 -7.69 0.17
CA VAL A 23 12.95 -7.87 1.02
C VAL A 23 12.62 -8.58 2.34
N ARG A 24 11.50 -8.26 3.00
CA ARG A 24 11.11 -8.95 4.25
C ARG A 24 10.91 -10.45 4.02
N ARG A 25 10.26 -10.82 2.92
CA ARG A 25 9.97 -12.21 2.56
C ARG A 25 11.21 -13.03 2.20
N SER A 26 12.30 -12.38 1.78
CA SER A 26 13.57 -13.05 1.48
C SER A 26 14.46 -13.30 2.70
N LEU A 27 14.07 -12.84 3.90
CA LEU A 27 14.83 -13.08 5.13
C LEU A 27 14.59 -14.49 5.69
N LYS A 28 15.60 -15.02 6.40
CA LYS A 28 15.48 -16.25 7.21
C LYS A 28 14.46 -16.07 8.33
N ASP A 29 13.90 -17.18 8.83
CA ASP A 29 12.76 -17.18 9.76
C ASP A 29 12.93 -16.27 11.00
N GLY A 30 14.12 -16.29 11.62
CA GLY A 30 14.44 -15.46 12.80
C GLY A 30 14.21 -13.96 12.55
N PRO A 31 15.03 -13.30 11.71
CA PRO A 31 14.86 -11.88 11.39
C PRO A 31 13.56 -11.57 10.64
N ARG A 32 13.01 -12.53 9.88
CA ARG A 32 11.74 -12.36 9.15
C ARG A 32 10.59 -12.02 10.09
N LEU A 33 10.47 -12.69 11.24
CA LEU A 33 9.37 -12.44 12.19
C LEU A 33 9.33 -10.99 12.69
N ALA A 34 10.50 -10.42 13.01
CA ALA A 34 10.59 -9.02 13.43
C ALA A 34 10.39 -8.03 12.27
N ALA A 35 10.77 -8.43 11.05
CA ALA A 35 10.61 -7.61 9.86
C ALA A 35 9.17 -7.56 9.34
N GLU A 36 8.46 -8.70 9.33
CA GLU A 36 7.04 -8.86 8.96
C GLU A 36 6.13 -8.00 9.83
N ARG A 37 6.38 -7.95 11.15
CA ARG A 37 5.61 -7.10 12.08
C ARG A 37 5.62 -5.62 11.68
N ARG A 38 6.72 -5.12 11.10
CA ARG A 38 6.83 -3.73 10.60
C ARG A 38 6.04 -3.46 9.32
N GLY A 39 5.51 -4.50 8.68
CA GLY A 39 4.67 -4.39 7.49
C GLY A 39 3.17 -4.37 7.79
N GLN A 40 2.77 -4.63 9.03
CA GLN A 40 1.37 -4.60 9.47
C GLN A 40 0.89 -3.15 9.57
N MET A 41 -0.29 -2.86 9.03
CA MET A 41 -0.90 -1.54 9.03
C MET A 41 -2.39 -1.69 9.29
N ASP A 42 -2.86 -1.21 10.43
CA ASP A 42 -4.27 -1.20 10.81
C ASP A 42 -4.76 0.25 11.00
N LEU A 43 -4.69 1.03 9.92
CA LEU A 43 -5.12 2.41 9.92
C LEU A 43 -6.52 2.51 9.32
N ARG A 44 -7.40 3.25 9.98
CA ARG A 44 -8.74 3.58 9.50
C ARG A 44 -8.86 5.08 9.30
N PHE A 45 -9.58 5.49 8.26
CA PHE A 45 -9.82 6.91 7.98
C PHE A 45 -11.26 7.13 7.54
N ALA A 46 -11.76 8.33 7.81
CA ALA A 46 -13.03 8.81 7.29
C ALA A 46 -12.75 10.06 6.47
N LYS A 47 -13.22 10.10 5.22
CA LYS A 47 -13.10 11.29 4.38
C LYS A 47 -14.15 12.29 4.84
N TRP A 48 -13.73 13.51 5.17
CA TRP A 48 -14.64 14.61 5.46
C TRP A 48 -14.89 15.40 4.18
N GLU A 49 -16.16 15.60 3.84
CA GLU A 49 -16.58 16.38 2.68
C GLU A 49 -17.77 17.26 3.06
N ASN A 50 -17.76 18.53 2.63
CA ASN A 50 -18.84 19.48 2.93
C ASN A 50 -19.21 19.56 4.42
N GLY A 51 -18.22 19.46 5.30
CA GLY A 51 -18.41 19.50 6.75
C GLY A 51 -19.04 18.24 7.36
N LYS A 52 -19.23 17.16 6.59
CA LYS A 52 -19.76 15.89 7.09
C LYS A 52 -18.69 14.81 7.05
N GLN A 53 -18.60 14.05 8.13
CA GLN A 53 -17.76 12.87 8.21
C GLN A 53 -18.38 11.74 7.36
N GLY A 54 -17.61 11.20 6.42
CA GLY A 54 -17.99 10.00 5.67
C GLY A 54 -17.69 8.71 6.44
N ASP A 55 -17.88 7.57 5.76
CA ASP A 55 -17.70 6.26 6.39
C ASP A 55 -16.26 5.97 6.81
N LEU A 56 -16.11 5.27 7.93
CA LEU A 56 -14.82 4.86 8.46
C LEU A 56 -14.30 3.62 7.72
N LYS A 57 -13.39 3.83 6.77
CA LYS A 57 -12.80 2.79 5.92
C LYS A 57 -11.43 2.36 6.41
N ASN A 58 -11.12 1.08 6.28
CA ASN A 58 -9.76 0.59 6.51
C ASN A 58 -8.85 0.99 5.33
N LEU A 59 -7.67 1.51 5.63
CA LEU A 59 -6.72 1.99 4.64
C LEU A 59 -6.15 0.87 3.76
N ALA A 60 -5.99 -0.34 4.30
CA ALA A 60 -5.52 -1.49 3.53
C ALA A 60 -6.55 -1.88 2.46
N ASP A 61 -7.83 -1.93 2.82
CA ASP A 61 -8.91 -2.29 1.91
C ASP A 61 -9.06 -1.27 0.77
N VAL A 62 -9.05 0.02 1.09
CA VAL A 62 -9.10 1.10 0.09
C VAL A 62 -7.90 1.04 -0.85
N ASN A 63 -6.70 0.77 -0.33
CA ASN A 63 -5.50 0.62 -1.14
C ASN A 63 -5.56 -0.57 -2.10
N ASN A 64 -6.22 -1.66 -1.71
CA ASN A 64 -6.40 -2.84 -2.56
C ASN A 64 -7.44 -2.59 -3.65
N GLN A 65 -8.54 -1.92 -3.31
CA GLN A 65 -9.57 -1.50 -4.27
C GLN A 65 -9.02 -0.52 -5.31
N ALA A 66 -8.19 0.44 -4.89
CA ALA A 66 -7.53 1.36 -5.80
C ALA A 66 -6.61 0.63 -6.80
N ILE A 67 -5.91 -0.44 -6.38
CA ILE A 67 -5.11 -1.26 -7.29
C ILE A 67 -6.00 -1.95 -8.33
N ALA A 68 -7.11 -2.57 -7.89
CA ALA A 68 -8.02 -3.28 -8.79
C ALA A 68 -8.61 -2.32 -9.84
N ALA A 69 -9.11 -1.16 -9.40
CA ALA A 69 -9.66 -0.15 -10.30
C ALA A 69 -8.64 0.39 -11.33
N HIS A 70 -7.36 0.53 -10.95
CA HIS A 70 -6.29 0.92 -11.87
C HIS A 70 -5.86 -0.18 -12.84
N ALA A 71 -6.10 -1.45 -12.51
CA ALA A 71 -5.84 -2.57 -13.41
C ALA A 71 -6.95 -2.74 -14.46
N GLU A 72 -8.20 -2.45 -14.09
CA GLU A 72 -9.37 -2.55 -14.98
C GLU A 72 -9.49 -1.37 -15.96
N SER A 73 -8.88 -0.22 -15.67
CA SER A 73 -8.92 0.95 -16.55
C SER A 73 -7.86 0.97 -17.66
N LYS A 74 -7.12 -0.13 -17.84
CA LYS A 74 -6.05 -0.28 -18.84
C LYS A 74 -6.34 -1.37 -19.87
#